data_AF-A0A7W7W0J2-F1
#
_entry.id   AF-A0A7W7W0J2-F1
#
_cell.length_a   1.000
_cell.length_b   1.000
_cell.length_c   1.000
_cell.angle_alpha   90.00
_cell.angle_beta   90.00
_cell.angle_gamma   90.00
#
_symmetry.space_group_name_H-M   'P 1'
#
loop_
_entity.id
_entity.type
_entity.pdbx_description
1 polymer ?
#
loop_
_entity_poly.entity_id
_entity_poly.type
_entity_poly.pdbx_seq_one_letter_code
_entity_poly.pdbx_strand_id
1 'polypeptide(L)'
;MTLLSDAVPRIDAGTPSDRVRIRIRIRTRSLVPAGVVAAVLALALVLFLFLAQSASATAPIPGSPLDAYDKGIPYDVGVHKIARLAAMISYALMVATMVLGVVLRMRYFQRYVNRRTVYGAHMTLALSTLTFGALHGLTFCYQPVWDIRLANLLLPFTGGLQRMPVGFGILGTELAIAVGCSVWLQQRIGYRRWLRFHQFAYVAFGLIWLHIFTVHPEPRHTNLVALAVAAGALGCLLAFLIRALPSSSRLRRGTFTNSVDGIQ
;
A
#
# COMPACT_ATOMS: atom_id res chain seq x y z
N MET A 1 44.07 -82.20 -30.69
CA MET A 1 45.04 -81.24 -31.25
C MET A 1 44.28 -79.98 -31.62
N THR A 2 44.18 -78.99 -30.73
CA THR A 2 45.12 -77.86 -30.54
C THR A 2 44.45 -76.59 -31.07
N LEU A 3 43.97 -75.74 -30.14
CA LEU A 3 44.03 -74.26 -30.06
C LEU A 3 43.71 -73.41 -31.33
N LEU A 4 43.18 -72.18 -31.30
CA LEU A 4 43.18 -71.12 -30.30
C LEU A 4 42.13 -70.06 -30.72
N SER A 5 41.62 -69.33 -29.71
CA SER A 5 40.85 -68.08 -29.76
C SER A 5 41.44 -67.03 -30.71
N ASP A 6 40.59 -66.22 -31.34
CA ASP A 6 40.78 -64.76 -31.38
C ASP A 6 39.44 -64.02 -31.61
N ALA A 7 39.17 -63.09 -30.70
CA ALA A 7 38.02 -62.20 -30.69
C ALA A 7 38.37 -60.88 -31.37
N VAL A 8 37.51 -60.41 -32.28
CA VAL A 8 37.57 -59.05 -32.84
C VAL A 8 36.30 -58.29 -32.43
N PRO A 9 36.40 -57.17 -31.71
CA PRO A 9 35.24 -56.36 -31.35
C PRO A 9 34.76 -55.50 -32.53
N ARG A 10 33.44 -55.52 -32.75
CA ARG A 10 32.69 -54.73 -33.73
C ARG A 10 32.60 -53.27 -33.28
N ILE A 11 33.08 -52.33 -34.08
CA ILE A 11 32.90 -50.89 -33.85
C ILE A 11 31.60 -50.46 -34.54
N ASP A 12 30.54 -50.29 -33.77
CA ASP A 12 29.31 -49.64 -34.22
C ASP A 12 29.53 -48.11 -34.18
N ALA A 13 29.41 -47.45 -35.34
CA ALA A 13 29.53 -46.01 -35.47
C ALA A 13 28.32 -45.29 -34.84
N GLY A 14 28.46 -44.86 -33.58
CA GLY A 14 27.51 -43.99 -32.90
C GLY A 14 27.58 -42.54 -33.44
N THR A 15 26.43 -41.99 -33.79
CA THR A 15 26.25 -40.58 -34.17
C THR A 15 26.45 -39.64 -32.97
N PRO A 16 27.35 -38.63 -33.01
CA PRO A 16 27.42 -37.62 -31.95
C PRO A 16 26.41 -36.51 -32.25
N SER A 17 25.31 -36.49 -31.50
CA SER A 17 24.30 -35.42 -31.53
C SER A 17 24.53 -34.42 -30.40
N ASP A 18 25.71 -33.82 -30.30
CA ASP A 18 25.98 -32.79 -29.30
C ASP A 18 25.58 -31.39 -29.80
N ARG A 19 24.27 -31.14 -29.86
CA ARG A 19 23.75 -29.77 -29.87
C ARG A 19 23.89 -29.18 -28.48
N VAL A 20 25.00 -28.51 -28.23
CA VAL A 20 25.23 -27.68 -27.03
C VAL A 20 24.13 -26.60 -26.94
N ARG A 21 23.07 -26.89 -26.17
CA ARG A 21 22.05 -25.87 -25.82
C ARG A 21 22.62 -24.95 -24.76
N ILE A 22 23.18 -23.82 -25.20
CA ILE A 22 23.56 -22.70 -24.32
C ILE A 22 22.28 -22.17 -23.66
N ARG A 23 22.00 -22.61 -22.43
CA ARG A 23 20.93 -22.03 -21.60
C ARG A 23 21.45 -20.70 -21.03
N ILE A 24 21.13 -19.60 -21.72
CA ILE A 24 21.30 -18.25 -21.18
C ILE A 24 20.35 -18.11 -19.98
N ARG A 25 20.88 -18.28 -18.78
CA ARG A 25 20.14 -18.09 -17.53
C ARG A 25 20.08 -16.59 -17.25
N ILE A 26 19.07 -15.90 -17.79
CA ILE A 26 18.79 -14.50 -17.43
C ILE A 26 18.43 -14.47 -15.94
N ARG A 27 19.39 -14.12 -15.10
CA ARG A 27 19.19 -13.90 -13.67
C ARG A 27 18.41 -12.60 -13.52
N THR A 28 17.09 -12.67 -13.57
CA THR A 28 16.24 -11.54 -13.14
C THR A 28 16.47 -11.36 -11.64
N ARG A 29 17.41 -10.49 -11.25
CA ARG A 29 17.44 -9.96 -9.87
C ARG A 29 16.06 -9.36 -9.64
N SER A 30 15.25 -10.01 -8.82
CA SER A 30 13.95 -9.45 -8.43
C SER A 30 14.25 -8.09 -7.80
N LEU A 31 13.62 -7.02 -8.31
CA LEU A 31 13.69 -5.67 -7.72
C LEU A 31 12.78 -5.55 -6.47
N VAL A 32 12.03 -6.62 -6.18
CA VAL A 32 11.11 -6.79 -5.04
C VAL A 32 11.78 -6.61 -3.66
N PRO A 33 12.98 -7.17 -3.36
CA PRO A 33 13.61 -6.97 -2.06
C PRO A 33 14.11 -5.53 -1.90
N ALA A 34 14.55 -4.86 -2.98
CA ALA A 34 15.00 -3.46 -2.90
C ALA A 34 13.84 -2.51 -2.58
N GLY A 35 12.68 -2.69 -3.22
CA GLY A 35 11.49 -1.87 -2.92
C GLY A 35 10.90 -2.14 -1.52
N VAL A 36 10.94 -3.39 -1.06
CA VAL A 36 10.52 -3.77 0.30
C VAL A 36 11.46 -3.18 1.35
N VAL A 37 12.78 -3.27 1.13
CA VAL A 37 13.78 -2.67 2.02
C VAL A 37 13.63 -1.15 2.06
N ALA A 38 13.41 -0.49 0.91
CA ALA A 38 13.16 0.95 0.89
C ALA A 38 11.89 1.37 1.65
N ALA A 39 10.79 0.60 1.54
CA ALA A 39 9.55 0.87 2.27
C ALA A 39 9.70 0.64 3.78
N VAL A 40 10.43 -0.41 4.19
CA VAL A 40 10.72 -0.69 5.60
C VAL A 40 11.67 0.36 6.17
N LEU A 41 12.70 0.78 5.42
CA LEU A 41 13.60 1.85 5.82
C LEU A 41 12.90 3.21 5.88
N ALA A 42 11.97 3.50 4.97
CA ALA A 42 11.14 4.70 5.04
C ALA A 42 10.21 4.67 6.26
N LEU A 43 9.54 3.55 6.54
CA LEU A 43 8.73 3.42 7.74
C LEU A 43 9.59 3.51 9.01
N ALA A 44 10.74 2.86 9.04
CA ALA A 44 11.68 2.89 10.16
C ALA A 44 12.28 4.29 10.35
N LEU A 45 12.56 5.02 9.27
CA LEU A 45 13.01 6.41 9.33
C LEU A 45 11.90 7.31 9.88
N VAL A 46 10.65 7.15 9.44
CA VAL A 46 9.55 7.96 9.99
C VAL A 46 9.24 7.58 11.43
N LEU A 47 9.36 6.30 11.81
CA LEU A 47 9.25 5.84 13.19
C LEU A 47 10.41 6.36 14.05
N PHE A 48 11.63 6.39 13.52
CA PHE A 48 12.81 6.96 14.19
C PHE A 48 12.67 8.48 14.37
N LEU A 49 12.22 9.19 13.34
CA LEU A 49 11.90 10.62 13.42
C LEU A 49 10.76 10.90 14.42
N PHE A 50 9.81 9.96 14.57
CA PHE A 50 8.75 9.98 15.57
C PHE A 50 9.28 9.78 17.00
N LEU A 51 10.20 8.84 17.22
CA LEU A 51 10.84 8.62 18.52
C LEU A 51 11.85 9.72 18.90
N ALA A 52 12.47 10.38 17.91
CA ALA A 52 13.51 11.38 18.12
C ALA A 52 12.98 12.80 18.39
N GLN A 53 11.66 13.02 18.37
CA GLN A 53 11.10 14.37 18.43
C GLN A 53 10.80 14.81 19.88
N SER A 54 11.76 15.51 20.48
CA SER A 54 11.57 16.22 21.76
C SER A 54 10.62 17.40 21.58
N ALA A 55 9.56 17.46 22.38
CA ALA A 55 8.60 18.57 22.35
C ALA A 55 9.31 19.92 22.58
N SER A 56 9.29 20.80 21.57
CA SER A 56 9.71 22.19 21.70
C SER A 56 8.48 23.07 21.53
N ALA A 57 7.89 23.50 22.64
CA ALA A 57 6.73 24.39 22.64
C ALA A 57 7.21 25.83 22.77
N THR A 58 7.02 26.65 21.72
CA THR A 58 7.27 28.11 21.83
C THR A 58 6.29 28.98 21.03
N ALA A 59 5.31 28.40 20.32
CA ALA A 59 4.22 29.15 19.69
C ALA A 59 2.90 28.35 19.65
N PRO A 60 1.71 29.00 19.68
CA PRO A 60 0.43 28.36 19.43
C PRO A 60 0.44 27.58 18.11
N ILE A 61 -0.15 26.39 18.12
CA ILE A 61 -0.23 25.55 16.90
C ILE A 61 -1.07 26.30 15.87
N PRO A 62 -0.59 26.52 14.64
CA PRO A 62 -1.37 27.22 13.60
C PRO A 62 -2.74 26.56 13.39
N GLY A 63 -3.78 27.39 13.38
CA GLY A 63 -5.20 27.01 13.27
C GLY A 63 -5.78 26.27 14.47
N SER A 64 -5.08 26.26 15.61
CA SER A 64 -5.66 25.87 16.90
C SER A 64 -6.71 26.91 17.37
N PRO A 65 -7.61 26.53 18.30
CA PRO A 65 -8.54 27.49 18.91
C PRO A 65 -7.84 28.71 19.53
N LEU A 66 -6.65 28.51 20.13
CA LEU A 66 -5.85 29.59 20.70
C LEU A 66 -5.27 30.50 19.62
N ASP A 67 -4.75 29.94 18.53
CA ASP A 67 -4.26 30.74 17.38
C ASP A 67 -5.38 31.55 16.71
N ALA A 68 -6.60 31.00 16.64
CA ALA A 68 -7.77 31.72 16.15
C ALA A 68 -8.17 32.88 17.08
N TYR A 69 -8.15 32.62 18.40
CA TYR A 69 -8.40 33.63 19.43
C TYR A 69 -7.39 34.78 19.36
N ASP A 70 -6.10 34.46 19.28
CA ASP A 70 -5.00 35.45 19.20
C ASP A 70 -5.10 36.32 17.94
N LYS A 71 -5.59 35.75 16.83
CA LYS A 71 -5.79 36.46 15.55
C LYS A 71 -7.13 37.18 15.43
N GLY A 72 -8.04 37.02 16.40
CA GLY A 72 -9.39 37.57 16.34
C GLY A 72 -10.24 36.98 15.19
N ILE A 73 -9.95 35.75 14.76
CA ILE A 73 -10.67 35.07 13.66
C ILE A 73 -11.78 34.18 14.27
N PRO A 74 -13.01 34.19 13.72
CA PRO A 74 -14.06 33.28 14.16
C PRO A 74 -13.63 31.81 14.07
N TYR A 75 -13.90 31.04 15.13
CA TYR A 75 -13.58 29.62 15.21
C TYR A 75 -14.79 28.80 15.65
N ASP A 76 -15.27 27.93 14.78
CA ASP A 76 -16.36 27.02 15.11
C ASP A 76 -15.81 25.70 15.68
N VAL A 77 -16.05 25.48 16.97
CA VAL A 77 -15.62 24.27 17.69
C VAL A 77 -16.42 23.04 17.25
N GLY A 78 -17.69 23.21 16.88
CA GLY A 78 -18.56 22.14 16.41
C GLY A 78 -18.09 21.60 15.05
N VAL A 79 -17.87 22.49 14.10
CA VAL A 79 -17.33 22.14 12.76
C VAL A 79 -15.99 21.43 12.91
N HIS A 80 -15.09 21.94 13.76
CA HIS A 80 -13.80 21.29 14.01
C HIS A 80 -13.94 19.87 14.60
N LYS A 81 -14.85 19.66 15.56
CA LYS A 81 -15.10 18.33 16.13
C LYS A 81 -15.63 17.36 15.07
N ILE A 82 -16.56 17.80 14.23
CA ILE A 82 -17.10 17.00 13.12
C ILE A 82 -15.99 16.65 12.13
N ALA A 83 -15.16 17.61 11.75
CA ALA A 83 -14.00 17.40 10.88
C ALA A 83 -13.07 16.31 11.42
N ARG A 84 -12.75 16.36 12.72
CA ARG A 84 -11.90 15.37 13.41
C ARG A 84 -12.55 13.98 13.43
N LEU A 85 -13.81 13.89 13.81
CA LEU A 85 -14.56 12.62 13.84
C LEU A 85 -14.62 11.98 12.44
N ALA A 86 -14.93 12.77 11.40
CA ALA A 86 -14.96 12.30 10.03
C ALA A 86 -13.59 11.77 9.57
N ALA A 87 -12.50 12.46 9.91
CA ALA A 87 -11.14 11.99 9.64
C ALA A 87 -10.83 10.66 10.33
N MET A 88 -11.15 10.51 11.62
CA MET A 88 -10.88 9.28 12.37
C MET A 88 -11.65 8.10 11.79
N ILE A 89 -12.93 8.30 11.46
CA ILE A 89 -13.77 7.27 10.83
C ILE A 89 -13.22 6.91 9.46
N SER A 90 -12.90 7.90 8.61
CA SER A 90 -12.32 7.65 7.28
C SER A 90 -11.02 6.85 7.37
N TYR A 91 -10.11 7.21 8.28
CA TYR A 91 -8.85 6.48 8.46
C TYR A 91 -9.06 5.02 8.89
N ALA A 92 -9.93 4.78 9.88
CA ALA A 92 -10.24 3.42 10.34
C ALA A 92 -10.84 2.56 9.20
N LEU A 93 -11.77 3.13 8.43
CA LEU A 93 -12.36 2.47 7.27
C LEU A 93 -11.33 2.21 6.17
N MET A 94 -10.39 3.15 5.95
CA MET A 94 -9.33 3.00 4.95
C MET A 94 -8.41 1.82 5.32
N VAL A 95 -7.97 1.75 6.57
CA VAL A 95 -7.14 0.65 7.08
C VAL A 95 -7.88 -0.69 6.94
N ALA A 96 -9.15 -0.74 7.34
CA ALA A 96 -9.99 -1.93 7.18
C ALA A 96 -10.13 -2.34 5.70
N THR A 97 -10.32 -1.38 4.80
CA THR A 97 -10.41 -1.59 3.35
C THR A 97 -9.13 -2.22 2.80
N MET A 98 -7.96 -1.71 3.22
CA MET A 98 -6.64 -2.21 2.79
C MET A 98 -6.39 -3.64 3.27
N VAL A 99 -6.64 -3.91 4.56
CA VAL A 99 -6.49 -5.24 5.14
C VAL A 99 -7.44 -6.23 4.45
N LEU A 100 -8.71 -5.87 4.29
CA LEU A 100 -9.70 -6.72 3.62
C LEU A 100 -9.34 -6.99 2.15
N GLY A 101 -8.79 -5.99 1.44
CA GLY A 101 -8.29 -6.14 0.08
C GLY A 101 -7.17 -7.17 -0.05
N VAL A 102 -6.31 -7.28 0.96
CA VAL A 102 -5.26 -8.32 1.01
C VAL A 102 -5.87 -9.68 1.39
N VAL A 103 -6.79 -9.74 2.35
CA VAL A 103 -7.50 -10.97 2.73
C VAL A 103 -8.26 -11.58 1.55
N LEU A 104 -8.87 -10.76 0.69
CA LEU A 104 -9.54 -11.19 -0.56
C LEU A 104 -8.63 -12.00 -1.51
N ARG A 105 -7.31 -11.87 -1.41
CA ARG A 105 -6.33 -12.62 -2.20
C ARG A 105 -5.92 -13.94 -1.55
N MET A 106 -6.11 -14.08 -0.24
CA MET A 106 -5.75 -15.28 0.50
C MET A 106 -6.78 -16.38 0.26
N ARG A 107 -6.33 -17.56 -0.16
CA ARG A 107 -7.21 -18.72 -0.39
C ARG A 107 -7.81 -19.28 0.91
N TYR A 108 -7.18 -19.02 2.06
CA TYR A 108 -7.57 -19.56 3.36
C TYR A 108 -8.99 -19.14 3.79
N PHE A 109 -9.35 -17.87 3.55
CA PHE A 109 -10.66 -17.34 3.93
C PHE A 109 -11.82 -17.78 3.03
N GLN A 110 -11.53 -18.31 1.83
CA GLN A 110 -12.57 -18.77 0.91
C GLN A 110 -13.32 -20.02 1.40
N ARG A 111 -12.79 -20.72 2.42
CA ARG A 111 -13.46 -21.87 3.05
C ARG A 111 -14.56 -21.46 4.04
N TYR A 112 -14.48 -20.25 4.60
CA TYR A 112 -15.35 -19.81 5.68
C TYR A 112 -16.35 -18.72 5.25
N VAL A 113 -16.03 -17.93 4.22
CA VAL A 113 -16.87 -16.79 3.80
C VAL A 113 -17.04 -16.76 2.29
N ASN A 114 -18.26 -16.51 1.82
CA ASN A 114 -18.56 -16.35 0.40
C ASN A 114 -17.83 -15.13 -0.17
N ARG A 115 -17.17 -15.31 -1.32
CA ARG A 115 -16.40 -14.28 -2.01
C ARG A 115 -17.24 -13.05 -2.36
N ARG A 116 -18.55 -13.22 -2.64
CA ARG A 116 -19.47 -12.10 -2.91
C ARG A 116 -19.64 -11.20 -1.69
N THR A 117 -19.77 -11.78 -0.50
CA THR A 117 -19.93 -11.03 0.75
C THR A 117 -18.69 -10.20 1.07
N VAL A 118 -17.50 -10.79 0.95
CA VAL A 118 -16.23 -10.08 1.20
C VAL A 118 -16.00 -8.97 0.17
N TYR A 119 -16.35 -9.21 -1.10
CA TYR A 119 -16.30 -8.19 -2.13
C TYR A 119 -17.26 -7.03 -1.83
N GLY A 120 -18.50 -7.32 -1.46
CA GLY A 120 -19.47 -6.31 -1.05
C GLY A 120 -18.98 -5.49 0.14
N ALA A 121 -18.44 -6.15 1.17
CA ALA A 121 -17.85 -5.47 2.33
C ALA A 121 -16.66 -4.56 1.95
N HIS A 122 -15.77 -5.01 1.06
CA HIS A 122 -14.66 -4.17 0.58
C HIS A 122 -15.17 -2.94 -0.17
N MET A 123 -16.19 -3.10 -1.02
CA MET A 123 -16.79 -1.97 -1.75
C MET A 123 -17.45 -0.97 -0.78
N THR A 124 -18.22 -1.46 0.20
CA THR A 124 -18.86 -0.61 1.20
C THR A 124 -17.84 0.15 2.03
N LEU A 125 -16.78 -0.53 2.53
CA LEU A 125 -15.73 0.13 3.30
C LEU A 125 -14.96 1.17 2.46
N ALA A 126 -14.66 0.85 1.19
CA ALA A 126 -13.98 1.77 0.28
C ALA A 126 -14.82 3.02 -0.01
N LEU A 127 -16.10 2.86 -0.32
CA LEU A 127 -17.00 3.99 -0.56
C LEU A 127 -17.19 4.82 0.71
N SER A 128 -17.42 4.19 1.86
CA SER A 128 -17.51 4.90 3.13
C SER A 128 -16.24 5.67 3.47
N THR A 129 -15.05 5.09 3.20
CA THR A 129 -13.76 5.78 3.36
C THR A 129 -13.73 7.07 2.55
N LEU A 130 -14.09 7.01 1.27
CA LEU A 130 -14.13 8.17 0.37
C LEU A 130 -15.18 9.20 0.83
N THR A 131 -16.36 8.76 1.23
CA THR A 131 -17.44 9.65 1.71
C THR A 131 -17.01 10.42 2.96
N PHE A 132 -16.47 9.74 3.98
CA PHE A 132 -16.00 10.40 5.19
C PHE A 132 -14.76 11.26 4.94
N GLY A 133 -13.88 10.87 4.01
CA GLY A 133 -12.74 11.69 3.59
C GLY A 133 -13.17 12.98 2.89
N ALA A 134 -14.16 12.90 2.00
CA ALA A 134 -14.76 14.07 1.35
C ALA A 134 -15.46 14.98 2.37
N LEU A 135 -16.24 14.41 3.31
CA LEU A 135 -16.87 15.16 4.39
C LEU A 135 -15.84 15.89 5.25
N HIS A 136 -14.75 15.21 5.64
CA HIS A 136 -13.63 15.81 6.36
C HIS A 136 -13.04 17.00 5.60
N GLY A 137 -12.72 16.86 4.31
CA GLY A 137 -12.21 17.98 3.50
C GLY A 137 -13.20 19.14 3.40
N LEU A 138 -14.48 18.85 3.12
CA LEU A 138 -15.55 19.84 2.97
C LEU A 138 -15.79 20.64 4.25
N THR A 139 -15.65 20.04 5.43
CA THR A 139 -15.86 20.75 6.70
C THR A 139 -14.88 21.91 6.89
N PHE A 140 -13.67 21.85 6.32
CA PHE A 140 -12.70 22.94 6.43
C PHE A 140 -13.07 24.17 5.60
N CYS A 141 -13.93 24.05 4.57
CA CYS A 141 -14.46 25.20 3.85
C CYS A 141 -15.33 26.11 4.74
N TYR A 142 -15.81 25.58 5.88
CA TYR A 142 -16.62 26.31 6.84
C TYR A 142 -15.82 26.85 8.02
N GLN A 143 -14.48 26.74 7.99
CA GLN A 143 -13.62 27.19 9.07
C GLN A 143 -12.66 28.30 8.58
N PRO A 144 -12.93 29.58 8.91
CA PRO A 144 -12.15 30.72 8.41
C PRO A 144 -10.67 30.69 8.77
N VAL A 145 -10.30 30.12 9.93
CA VAL A 145 -8.90 30.12 10.41
C VAL A 145 -7.93 29.41 9.45
N TRP A 146 -8.43 28.51 8.59
CA TRP A 146 -7.58 27.75 7.65
C TRP A 146 -7.54 28.34 6.23
N ASP A 147 -8.41 29.30 5.91
CA ASP A 147 -8.55 29.92 4.58
C ASP A 147 -8.57 28.89 3.41
N ILE A 148 -9.33 27.80 3.60
CA ILE A 148 -9.46 26.74 2.59
C ILE A 148 -10.69 27.03 1.73
N ARG A 149 -10.46 27.32 0.45
CA ARG A 149 -11.50 27.52 -0.57
C ARG A 149 -11.80 26.22 -1.30
N LEU A 150 -12.96 26.11 -1.93
CA LEU A 150 -13.36 24.93 -2.70
C LEU A 150 -12.37 24.57 -3.82
N ALA A 151 -11.74 25.57 -4.47
CA ALA A 151 -10.70 25.35 -5.46
C ALA A 151 -9.47 24.61 -4.88
N ASN A 152 -9.15 24.86 -3.61
CA ASN A 152 -8.05 24.19 -2.91
C ASN A 152 -8.38 22.72 -2.62
N LEU A 153 -9.64 22.28 -2.71
CA LEU A 153 -9.98 20.85 -2.58
C LEU A 153 -9.79 20.07 -3.90
N LEU A 154 -9.66 20.78 -5.02
CA LEU A 154 -9.53 20.20 -6.36
C LEU A 154 -8.11 20.30 -6.92
N LEU A 155 -7.28 21.18 -6.38
CA LEU A 155 -5.92 21.39 -6.85
C LEU A 155 -4.94 21.15 -5.69
N PRO A 156 -4.07 20.13 -5.78
CA PRO A 156 -3.12 19.87 -4.72
C PRO A 156 -2.09 21.01 -4.64
N PHE A 157 -1.65 21.33 -3.42
CA PHE A 157 -0.61 22.32 -3.15
C PHE A 157 -0.97 23.77 -3.53
N THR A 158 -2.24 24.16 -3.54
CA THR A 158 -2.65 25.56 -3.74
C THR A 158 -3.05 26.29 -2.46
N GLY A 159 -3.28 25.56 -1.37
CA GLY A 159 -3.61 26.16 -0.07
C GLY A 159 -2.45 26.98 0.51
N GLY A 160 -2.74 28.09 1.19
CA GLY A 160 -1.75 29.00 1.77
C GLY A 160 -0.94 28.37 2.91
N LEU A 161 -1.38 28.57 4.16
CA LEU A 161 -0.63 28.20 5.37
C LEU A 161 -0.27 26.70 5.46
N GLN A 162 -1.13 25.82 4.95
CA GLN A 162 -0.97 24.36 5.02
C GLN A 162 -0.76 23.72 3.64
N ARG A 163 -0.06 24.40 2.72
CA ARG A 163 0.17 23.96 1.35
C ARG A 163 0.59 22.49 1.21
N MET A 164 1.63 22.08 1.94
CA MET A 164 2.22 20.74 1.82
C MET A 164 1.33 19.67 2.46
N PRO A 165 0.91 19.79 3.74
CA PRO A 165 0.06 18.79 4.37
C PRO A 165 -1.26 18.59 3.62
N VAL A 166 -1.95 19.68 3.28
CA VAL A 166 -3.24 19.63 2.57
C VAL A 166 -3.07 19.06 1.16
N GLY A 167 -1.99 19.43 0.45
CA GLY A 167 -1.67 18.90 -0.88
C GLY A 167 -1.50 17.39 -0.92
N PHE A 168 -0.87 16.77 0.09
CA PHE A 168 -0.77 15.31 0.18
C PHE A 168 -2.14 14.65 0.39
N GLY A 169 -3.02 15.27 1.19
CA GLY A 169 -4.37 14.78 1.45
C GLY A 169 -5.23 14.81 0.19
N ILE A 170 -5.18 15.90 -0.56
CA ILE A 170 -5.89 16.04 -1.84
C ILE A 170 -5.38 15.03 -2.85
N LEU A 171 -4.07 15.01 -3.12
CA LEU A 171 -3.49 14.10 -4.12
C LEU A 171 -3.74 12.62 -3.77
N GLY A 172 -3.67 12.28 -2.48
CA GLY A 172 -4.02 10.94 -2.00
C GLY A 172 -5.50 10.60 -2.21
N THR A 173 -6.40 11.56 -1.96
CA THR A 173 -7.85 11.40 -2.15
C THR A 173 -8.22 11.29 -3.62
N GLU A 174 -7.67 12.14 -4.49
CA GLU A 174 -7.86 12.09 -5.94
C GLU A 174 -7.40 10.75 -6.52
N LEU A 175 -6.23 10.26 -6.08
CA LEU A 175 -5.73 8.97 -6.50
C LEU A 175 -6.63 7.82 -5.99
N ALA A 176 -7.15 7.91 -4.76
CA ALA A 176 -8.10 6.94 -4.23
C ALA A 176 -9.42 6.94 -5.01
N ILE A 177 -9.94 8.11 -5.40
CA ILE A 177 -11.11 8.24 -6.27
C ILE A 177 -10.84 7.61 -7.63
N ALA A 178 -9.71 7.92 -8.26
CA ALA A 178 -9.32 7.35 -9.55
C ALA A 178 -9.24 5.80 -9.48
N VAL A 179 -8.66 5.27 -8.40
CA VAL A 179 -8.63 3.83 -8.11
C VAL A 179 -10.03 3.26 -7.93
N GLY A 180 -10.93 3.95 -7.22
CA GLY A 180 -12.33 3.56 -7.07
C GLY A 180 -13.06 3.50 -8.41
N CYS A 181 -12.96 4.55 -9.22
CA CYS A 181 -13.55 4.61 -10.56
C CYS A 181 -13.01 3.52 -11.49
N SER A 182 -11.75 3.10 -11.30
CA SER A 182 -11.17 2.02 -12.11
C SER A 182 -11.91 0.69 -12.01
N VAL A 183 -12.65 0.45 -10.93
CA VAL A 183 -13.48 -0.77 -10.75
C VAL A 183 -14.55 -0.86 -11.84
N TRP A 184 -15.19 0.25 -12.20
CA TRP A 184 -16.17 0.27 -13.30
C TRP A 184 -15.50 0.04 -14.67
N LEU A 185 -14.27 0.52 -14.81
CA LEU A 185 -13.49 0.36 -16.05
C LEU A 185 -12.85 -1.03 -16.18
N GLN A 186 -12.84 -1.83 -15.12
CA GLN A 186 -12.21 -3.15 -15.06
C GLN A 186 -12.63 -4.06 -16.23
N GLN A 187 -13.92 -4.05 -16.59
CA GLN A 187 -14.46 -4.87 -17.67
C GLN A 187 -13.91 -4.47 -19.04
N ARG A 188 -13.55 -3.19 -19.24
CA ARG A 188 -13.04 -2.68 -20.53
C ARG A 188 -11.54 -2.86 -20.69
N ILE A 189 -10.75 -2.65 -19.63
CA ILE A 189 -9.27 -2.68 -19.72
C ILE A 189 -8.67 -4.06 -19.41
N GLY A 190 -9.48 -5.00 -18.92
CA GLY A 190 -9.08 -6.34 -18.55
C GLY A 190 -8.39 -6.43 -17.18
N TYR A 191 -8.56 -7.58 -16.52
CA TYR A 191 -8.17 -7.79 -15.12
C TYR A 191 -6.70 -7.47 -14.81
N ARG A 192 -5.76 -7.82 -15.70
CA ARG A 192 -4.32 -7.63 -15.45
C ARG A 192 -3.93 -6.16 -15.42
N ARG A 193 -4.45 -5.35 -16.34
CA ARG A 193 -4.16 -3.91 -16.42
C ARG A 193 -4.85 -3.17 -15.29
N TRP A 194 -6.13 -3.49 -15.06
CA TRP A 194 -6.88 -2.98 -13.92
C TRP A 194 -6.16 -3.26 -12.61
N LEU A 195 -5.68 -4.48 -12.37
CA LEU A 195 -5.02 -4.82 -11.12
C LEU A 195 -3.74 -4.00 -10.90
N ARG A 196 -2.95 -3.73 -11.96
CA ARG A 196 -1.76 -2.87 -11.85
C ARG A 196 -2.14 -1.45 -11.49
N PHE A 197 -3.20 -0.91 -12.10
CA PHE A 197 -3.69 0.41 -11.77
C PHE A 197 -4.27 0.45 -10.35
N HIS A 198 -5.03 -0.56 -9.95
CA HIS A 198 -5.62 -0.64 -8.62
C HIS A 198 -4.54 -0.73 -7.51
N GLN A 199 -3.32 -1.18 -7.81
CA GLN A 199 -2.20 -1.13 -6.86
C GLN A 199 -1.75 0.29 -6.50
N PHE A 200 -2.12 1.33 -7.27
CA PHE A 200 -1.91 2.72 -6.86
C PHE A 200 -2.69 3.09 -5.58
N ALA A 201 -3.63 2.26 -5.13
CA ALA A 201 -4.25 2.39 -3.82
C ALA A 201 -3.23 2.46 -2.68
N TYR A 202 -2.11 1.72 -2.78
CA TYR A 202 -1.04 1.77 -1.78
C TYR A 202 -0.31 3.12 -1.76
N VAL A 203 -0.17 3.75 -2.93
CA VAL A 203 0.41 5.11 -3.04
C VAL A 203 -0.56 6.13 -2.46
N ALA A 204 -1.86 6.01 -2.76
CA ALA A 204 -2.90 6.85 -2.18
C ALA A 204 -2.90 6.77 -0.64
N PHE A 205 -2.82 5.56 -0.09
CA PHE A 205 -2.69 5.35 1.35
C PHE A 205 -1.43 6.05 1.93
N GLY A 206 -0.28 5.90 1.26
CA GLY A 206 0.96 6.55 1.69
C GLY A 206 0.87 8.07 1.71
N LEU A 207 0.22 8.67 0.71
CA LEU A 207 -0.03 10.12 0.64
C LEU A 207 -0.97 10.60 1.76
N ILE A 208 -2.07 9.88 2.00
CA ILE A 208 -3.01 10.21 3.08
C ILE A 208 -2.35 10.05 4.45
N TRP A 209 -1.51 9.04 4.62
CA TRP A 209 -0.74 8.86 5.85
C TRP A 209 0.27 10.00 6.06
N LEU A 210 0.96 10.43 5.00
CA LEU A 210 1.85 11.59 5.05
C LEU A 210 1.09 12.88 5.40
N HIS A 211 -0.13 13.06 4.88
CA HIS A 211 -1.02 14.14 5.27
C HIS A 211 -1.32 14.12 6.78
N ILE A 212 -1.71 12.97 7.34
CA ILE A 212 -1.98 12.83 8.79
C ILE A 212 -0.73 13.18 9.61
N PHE A 213 0.44 12.69 9.19
CA PHE A 213 1.71 12.94 9.88
C PHE A 213 2.14 14.42 9.83
N THR A 214 1.80 15.12 8.74
CA THR A 214 2.25 16.50 8.50
C THR A 214 1.26 17.57 8.97
N VAL A 215 -0.05 17.28 9.08
CA VAL A 215 -1.10 18.26 9.45
C VAL A 215 -1.07 18.66 10.93
N HIS A 216 -0.87 17.73 11.86
CA HIS A 216 -0.92 18.03 13.30
C HIS A 216 0.34 17.57 14.03
N PRO A 217 0.75 18.29 15.10
CA PRO A 217 1.70 17.78 16.07
C PRO A 217 1.07 16.72 17.01
N GLU A 218 -0.26 16.66 17.14
CA GLU A 218 -0.94 15.67 18.01
C GLU A 218 -0.59 14.20 17.66
N PRO A 219 -0.57 13.75 16.38
CA PRO A 219 -0.02 12.46 15.99
C PRO A 219 1.48 12.28 16.24
N ARG A 220 2.22 13.35 16.55
CA ARG A 220 3.66 13.36 16.88
C ARG A 220 3.92 13.30 18.38
N HIS A 221 2.87 13.35 19.20
CA HIS A 221 2.94 13.16 20.64
C HIS A 221 2.39 11.78 21.00
N THR A 222 2.95 11.15 22.04
CA THR A 222 2.61 9.79 22.46
C THR A 222 1.19 9.74 23.06
N ASN A 223 0.18 9.65 22.19
CA ASN A 223 -1.23 9.54 22.58
C ASN A 223 -1.90 8.34 21.87
N LEU A 224 -3.11 7.99 22.30
CA LEU A 224 -3.87 6.85 21.74
C LEU A 224 -4.11 6.98 20.24
N VAL A 225 -4.25 8.21 19.73
CA VAL A 225 -4.45 8.49 18.31
C VAL A 225 -3.18 8.17 17.51
N ALA A 226 -2.01 8.58 17.99
CA ALA A 226 -0.73 8.27 17.37
C ALA A 226 -0.50 6.75 17.33
N LEU A 227 -0.82 6.03 18.42
CA LEU A 227 -0.73 4.58 18.44
C LEU A 227 -1.66 3.93 17.42
N ALA A 228 -2.91 4.39 17.31
CA ALA A 228 -3.87 3.87 16.34
C ALA A 228 -3.43 4.13 14.89
N VAL A 229 -2.87 5.32 14.62
CA VAL A 229 -2.31 5.67 13.31
C VAL A 229 -1.11 4.78 12.99
N ALA A 230 -0.15 4.64 13.91
CA ALA A 230 1.02 3.80 13.73
C ALA A 230 0.66 2.32 13.54
N ALA A 231 -0.25 1.79 14.36
CA ALA A 231 -0.73 0.41 14.25
C ALA A 231 -1.44 0.14 12.91
N GLY A 232 -2.28 1.08 12.45
CA GLY A 232 -2.94 0.99 11.15
C GLY A 232 -1.95 0.99 9.98
N ALA A 233 -0.94 1.87 10.04
CA ALA A 233 0.12 1.94 9.05
C ALA A 233 0.98 0.67 9.02
N LEU A 234 1.34 0.16 10.21
CA LEU A 234 2.05 -1.11 10.35
C LEU A 234 1.22 -2.27 9.79
N GLY A 235 -0.08 -2.34 10.11
CA GLY A 235 -0.99 -3.36 9.58
C GLY A 235 -1.06 -3.33 8.05
N CYS A 236 -1.15 -2.14 7.45
CA CYS A 236 -1.13 -1.97 6.00
C CYS A 236 0.24 -2.35 5.40
N LEU A 237 1.35 -1.98 6.04
CA LEU A 237 2.68 -2.38 5.61
C LEU A 237 2.82 -3.90 5.65
N LEU A 238 2.48 -4.56 6.76
CA LEU A 238 2.55 -6.01 6.89
C LEU A 238 1.70 -6.71 5.81
N ALA A 239 0.49 -6.20 5.56
CA ALA A 239 -0.38 -6.71 4.51
C ALA A 239 0.26 -6.55 3.11
N PHE A 240 0.94 -5.42 2.86
CA PHE A 240 1.72 -5.19 1.64
C PHE A 240 2.94 -6.13 1.54
N LEU A 241 3.67 -6.36 2.63
CA LEU A 241 4.84 -7.25 2.64
C LEU A 241 4.45 -8.71 2.36
N ILE A 242 3.38 -9.19 2.98
CA ILE A 242 2.81 -10.52 2.70
C ILE A 242 2.41 -10.65 1.23
N ARG A 243 1.93 -9.55 0.63
CA ARG A 243 1.54 -9.48 -0.78
C ARG A 243 2.75 -9.44 -1.72
N ALA A 244 3.84 -8.79 -1.32
CA ALA A 244 5.03 -8.57 -2.12
C ALA A 244 5.99 -9.78 -2.11
N LEU A 245 6.07 -10.51 -1.00
CA LEU A 245 6.94 -11.69 -0.86
C LEU A 245 6.28 -12.92 -1.52
N PRO A 246 6.82 -13.46 -2.63
CA PRO A 246 6.31 -14.71 -3.19
C PRO A 246 6.58 -15.86 -2.22
N SER A 247 5.58 -16.71 -1.98
CA SER A 247 5.75 -17.91 -1.15
C SER A 247 6.91 -18.77 -1.70
N SER A 248 7.96 -18.95 -0.90
CA SER A 248 9.15 -19.76 -1.18
C SER A 248 8.83 -21.21 -1.60
N SER A 249 7.59 -21.67 -1.40
CA SER A 249 7.04 -22.95 -1.88
C SER A 249 7.02 -23.15 -3.41
N ARG A 250 7.24 -22.10 -4.21
CA ARG A 250 7.44 -22.24 -5.67
C ARG A 250 8.89 -22.54 -6.06
N LEU A 251 9.86 -22.12 -5.26
CA LEU A 251 11.28 -22.37 -5.51
C LEU A 251 11.67 -23.82 -5.21
N ARG A 252 10.95 -24.47 -4.29
CA ARG A 252 11.22 -25.87 -3.87
C ARG A 252 10.63 -26.93 -4.80
N ARG A 253 9.74 -26.56 -5.73
CA ARG A 253 9.13 -27.50 -6.70
C ARG A 253 9.92 -27.67 -8.00
N GLY A 254 10.86 -26.77 -8.29
CA GLY A 254 11.75 -26.90 -9.45
C GLY A 254 12.94 -27.85 -9.23
N THR A 255 13.15 -28.32 -8.00
CA THR A 255 14.29 -29.14 -7.61
C THR A 255 14.01 -30.65 -7.58
N PHE A 256 12.75 -31.09 -7.68
CA PHE A 256 12.37 -32.51 -7.56
C PHE A 256 11.95 -33.18 -8.88
N THR A 257 12.01 -32.51 -10.03
CA THR A 257 11.54 -33.07 -11.32
C THR A 257 12.66 -33.54 -12.26
N ASN A 258 13.86 -33.88 -11.76
CA ASN A 258 14.98 -34.31 -12.62
C ASN A 258 15.63 -35.66 -12.22
N SER A 259 14.99 -36.51 -11.42
CA SER A 259 15.58 -37.83 -11.06
C SER A 259 14.67 -39.04 -11.23
N VAL A 260 13.57 -38.92 -11.98
CA VAL A 260 12.76 -40.09 -12.34
C VAL A 260 12.48 -40.01 -13.83
N ASP A 261 13.42 -40.54 -14.61
CA ASP A 261 13.20 -41.18 -15.91
C ASP A 261 14.59 -41.57 -16.47
N GLY A 262 15.10 -42.65 -15.90
CA GLY A 262 16.26 -43.41 -16.39
C GLY A 262 15.91 -44.87 -16.17
N ILE A 263 15.09 -45.36 -17.09
CA ILE A 263 14.43 -46.67 -17.16
C ILE A 263 15.42 -47.84 -17.14
N GLN A 264 14.88 -48.95 -16.62
CA GLN A 264 15.11 -50.37 -16.95
C GLN A 264 16.06 -50.72 -18.09
#